data_AF-A0A0K0E003-F1
#
_entry.id   AF-A0A0K0E003-F1
#
_cell.length_a   1.000
_cell.length_b   1.000
_cell.length_c   1.000
_cell.angle_alpha   90.00
_cell.angle_beta   90.00
_cell.angle_gamma   90.00
#
_symmetry.space_group_name_H-M   'P 1'
#
loop_
_entity.id
_entity.type
_entity.pdbx_description
1 polymer ?
#
loop_
_entity_poly.entity_id
_entity_poly.type
_entity_poly.pdbx_seq_one_letter_code
_entity_poly.pdbx_strand_id
1 'polypeptide(L)'
;MNYIIYITYIGFLFSAIQGLISKDCKDNSPLCSRILKHCKTPIYLRLMQKHCALSCKFCSLPPNPTRPPLVRDRIHNCHTMIDQCNSEEFKAYMERNCKRTCSTLTTKSTTTTTISPDTTGVENIESSGIIDGDDENLTTTTIEPEPEPVNE
;
A
#
# COMPACT_ATOMS: atom_id res chain seq x y z
N MET A 1 -35.44 -33.46 21.82
CA MET A 1 -35.69 -33.49 20.36
C MET A 1 -35.37 -32.17 19.67
N ASN A 2 -35.73 -31.00 20.23
CA ASN A 2 -35.48 -29.68 19.61
C ASN A 2 -34.02 -29.42 19.22
N TYR A 3 -33.05 -29.88 20.02
CA TYR A 3 -31.62 -29.68 19.74
C TYR A 3 -31.13 -30.38 18.47
N ILE A 4 -31.63 -31.60 18.19
CA ILE A 4 -31.26 -32.34 16.98
C ILE A 4 -31.81 -31.63 15.74
N ILE A 5 -33.05 -31.15 15.80
CA ILE A 5 -33.68 -30.36 14.72
C ILE A 5 -32.86 -29.10 14.46
N TYR A 6 -32.42 -28.40 15.51
CA TYR A 6 -31.59 -27.20 15.40
C TYR A 6 -30.24 -27.48 14.73
N ILE A 7 -29.55 -28.57 15.11
CA ILE A 7 -28.29 -28.98 14.45
C ILE A 7 -28.52 -29.26 12.97
N THR A 8 -29.56 -30.02 12.61
CA THR A 8 -29.85 -30.33 11.20
C THR A 8 -30.16 -29.08 10.38
N TYR A 9 -30.86 -28.10 10.97
CA TYR A 9 -31.17 -26.82 10.34
C TYR A 9 -29.92 -25.96 10.14
N ILE A 10 -29.05 -25.84 11.16
CA ILE A 10 -27.76 -25.13 11.03
C ILE A 10 -26.89 -25.79 9.98
N GLY A 11 -26.81 -27.12 9.96
CA GLY A 11 -26.04 -27.86 8.96
C GLY A 11 -26.50 -27.54 7.54
N PHE A 12 -27.81 -27.55 7.30
CA PHE A 12 -28.41 -27.18 6.01
C PHE A 12 -28.11 -25.73 5.63
N LEU A 13 -28.25 -24.79 6.58
CA LEU A 13 -27.89 -23.39 6.36
C LEU A 13 -26.41 -23.24 6.02
N PHE A 14 -25.51 -23.92 6.74
CA PHE A 14 -24.09 -23.83 6.50
C PHE A 14 -23.71 -24.37 5.10
N SER A 15 -24.31 -25.48 4.66
CA SER A 15 -24.14 -25.99 3.29
C SER A 15 -24.65 -25.01 2.24
N ALA A 16 -25.79 -24.35 2.47
CA ALA A 16 -26.31 -23.33 1.56
C ALA A 16 -25.41 -22.08 1.52
N ILE A 17 -24.87 -21.67 2.67
CA ILE A 17 -24.00 -20.50 2.80
C ILE A 17 -22.63 -20.74 2.15
N GLN A 18 -22.03 -21.93 2.31
CA GLN A 18 -20.74 -22.23 1.68
C GLN A 18 -20.79 -22.09 0.14
N GLY A 19 -21.92 -22.46 -0.47
CA GLY A 19 -22.14 -22.27 -1.91
C GLY A 19 -22.16 -20.81 -2.36
N LEU A 20 -22.39 -19.86 -1.45
CA LEU A 20 -22.43 -18.43 -1.74
C LEU A 20 -21.06 -17.74 -1.56
N ILE A 21 -20.16 -18.28 -0.74
CA ILE A 21 -18.94 -17.57 -0.32
C ILE A 21 -17.73 -17.85 -1.21
N SER A 22 -17.60 -19.02 -1.83
CA SER A 22 -16.36 -19.41 -2.53
C SER A 22 -16.38 -19.15 -4.03
N LYS A 23 -16.51 -17.89 -4.45
CA LYS A 23 -16.22 -17.51 -5.84
C LYS A 23 -14.74 -17.16 -5.99
N ASP A 24 -13.91 -18.19 -6.14
CA ASP A 24 -12.60 -18.02 -6.79
C ASP A 24 -12.83 -17.27 -8.09
N CYS A 25 -12.32 -16.03 -8.18
CA CYS A 25 -12.40 -15.30 -9.43
C CYS A 25 -11.35 -15.83 -10.40
N LYS A 26 -11.75 -16.82 -11.20
CA LYS A 26 -10.88 -17.45 -12.20
C LYS A 26 -11.65 -17.88 -13.42
N ASP A 27 -10.90 -18.12 -14.49
CA ASP A 27 -11.41 -18.77 -15.69
C ASP A 27 -11.29 -20.29 -15.52
N ASN A 28 -12.40 -20.98 -15.72
CA ASN A 28 -12.47 -22.44 -15.65
C ASN A 28 -12.32 -23.10 -17.04
N SER A 29 -12.20 -22.30 -18.11
CA SER A 29 -12.02 -22.78 -19.47
C SER A 29 -10.74 -22.23 -20.09
N PRO A 30 -9.90 -23.07 -20.72
CA PRO A 30 -8.71 -22.60 -21.44
C PRO A 30 -9.07 -21.81 -22.72
N LEU A 31 -10.33 -21.85 -23.14
CA LEU A 31 -10.80 -21.19 -24.36
C LEU A 31 -11.18 -19.72 -24.14
N CYS A 32 -11.19 -19.22 -22.90
CA CYS A 32 -11.73 -17.89 -22.59
C CYS A 32 -11.11 -16.77 -23.43
N SER A 33 -9.79 -16.81 -23.65
CA SER A 33 -9.08 -15.84 -24.50
C SER A 33 -9.58 -15.80 -25.96
N ARG A 34 -10.08 -16.94 -26.50
CA ARG A 34 -10.58 -17.03 -27.87
C ARG A 34 -12.03 -16.59 -28.03
N ILE A 35 -12.81 -16.67 -26.96
CA ILE A 35 -14.26 -16.44 -27.00
C ILE A 35 -14.68 -15.11 -26.34
N LEU A 36 -13.75 -14.23 -25.99
CA LEU A 36 -14.02 -12.94 -25.31
C LEU A 36 -15.13 -12.10 -25.96
N LYS A 37 -15.30 -12.17 -27.29
CA LYS A 37 -16.39 -11.49 -28.01
C LYS A 37 -17.79 -11.85 -27.50
N HIS A 38 -17.96 -13.03 -26.90
CA HIS A 38 -19.23 -13.50 -26.36
C HIS A 38 -19.51 -13.04 -24.93
N CYS A 39 -18.58 -12.34 -24.27
CA CYS A 39 -18.80 -11.81 -22.91
C CYS A 39 -20.00 -10.87 -22.83
N LYS A 40 -20.40 -10.22 -23.94
CA LYS A 40 -21.55 -9.30 -23.99
C LYS A 40 -22.78 -9.87 -24.70
N THR A 41 -22.70 -11.09 -25.24
CA THR A 41 -23.81 -11.70 -25.97
C THR A 41 -24.80 -12.34 -24.98
N PRO A 42 -26.10 -11.96 -24.98
CA PRO A 42 -27.07 -12.44 -23.99
C PRO A 42 -27.17 -13.96 -23.90
N ILE A 43 -27.12 -14.65 -25.04
CA ILE A 43 -27.20 -16.11 -25.14
C ILE A 43 -26.03 -16.80 -24.40
N TYR A 44 -24.85 -16.19 -24.44
CA TYR A 44 -23.63 -16.75 -23.84
C TYR A 44 -23.36 -16.22 -22.43
N LEU A 45 -24.10 -15.22 -21.94
CA LEU A 45 -23.77 -14.51 -20.71
C LEU A 45 -23.61 -15.45 -19.50
N ARG A 46 -24.55 -16.37 -19.30
CA ARG A 46 -24.51 -17.35 -18.19
C ARG A 46 -23.33 -18.32 -18.34
N LEU A 47 -23.01 -18.72 -19.56
CA LEU A 47 -21.86 -19.58 -19.86
C LEU A 47 -20.54 -18.85 -19.55
N MET A 48 -20.44 -17.59 -19.99
CA MET A 48 -19.26 -16.75 -19.78
C MET A 48 -19.06 -16.39 -18.31
N GLN A 49 -20.13 -16.12 -17.57
CA GLN A 49 -20.07 -15.93 -16.11
C GLN A 49 -19.60 -17.18 -15.36
N LYS A 50 -19.93 -18.37 -15.84
CA LYS A 50 -19.55 -19.63 -15.18
C LYS A 50 -18.12 -20.07 -15.52
N HIS A 51 -17.71 -19.87 -16.77
CA HIS A 51 -16.46 -20.46 -17.28
C HIS A 51 -15.35 -19.44 -17.55
N CYS A 52 -15.70 -18.17 -17.76
CA CYS A 52 -14.77 -17.10 -18.14
C CYS A 52 -14.98 -15.85 -17.27
N ALA A 53 -15.26 -16.04 -15.98
CA ALA A 53 -15.65 -14.97 -15.08
C ALA A 53 -14.58 -13.88 -14.97
N LEU A 54 -13.31 -14.28 -14.89
CA LEU A 54 -12.17 -13.38 -14.78
C LEU A 54 -11.89 -12.70 -16.13
N SER A 55 -11.80 -13.48 -17.21
CA SER A 55 -11.60 -13.01 -18.59
C SER A 55 -12.66 -11.99 -19.03
N CYS A 56 -13.93 -12.25 -18.70
CA CYS A 56 -15.04 -11.36 -19.02
C CYS A 56 -15.26 -10.25 -17.98
N LYS A 57 -14.42 -10.16 -16.93
CA LYS A 57 -14.52 -9.17 -15.85
C LYS A 57 -15.85 -9.21 -15.09
N PHE A 58 -16.47 -10.39 -14.98
CA PHE A 58 -17.65 -10.61 -14.14
C PHE A 58 -17.29 -10.78 -12.66
N CYS A 59 -16.01 -10.94 -12.37
CA CYS A 59 -15.42 -10.84 -11.04
C CYS A 59 -14.06 -10.14 -11.16
N SER A 60 -13.53 -9.68 -10.03
CA SER A 60 -12.18 -9.13 -9.93
C SER A 60 -11.37 -9.90 -8.90
N LEU A 61 -10.08 -10.09 -9.19
CA LEU A 61 -9.15 -10.52 -8.17
C LEU A 61 -9.03 -9.40 -7.11
N PRO A 62 -8.89 -9.74 -5.83
CA PRO A 62 -8.50 -8.74 -4.84
C PRO A 62 -7.19 -8.10 -5.30
N PRO A 63 -6.95 -6.81 -4.97
CA PRO A 63 -5.65 -6.21 -5.22
C PRO A 63 -4.58 -7.11 -4.59
N ASN A 64 -3.58 -7.49 -5.37
CA ASN A 64 -2.45 -8.25 -4.85
C ASN A 64 -1.91 -7.49 -3.63
N PRO A 65 -1.74 -8.11 -2.46
CA PRO A 65 -1.25 -7.41 -1.30
C PRO A 65 0.13 -6.85 -1.65
N THR A 66 0.20 -5.54 -1.86
CA THR A 66 1.46 -4.83 -2.09
C THR A 66 2.25 -4.97 -0.82
N ARG A 67 3.26 -5.86 -0.83
CA ARG A 67 4.21 -5.93 0.27
C ARG A 67 4.88 -4.56 0.37
N PRO A 68 4.92 -3.93 1.55
CA PRO A 68 5.66 -2.69 1.70
C PRO A 68 7.11 -2.94 1.25
N PRO A 69 7.78 -1.95 0.64
CA PRO A 69 9.19 -2.07 0.31
C PRO A 69 9.96 -2.54 1.55
N LEU A 70 10.80 -3.57 1.40
CA LEU A 70 11.66 -4.02 2.49
C LEU A 70 12.67 -2.91 2.80
N VAL A 71 12.39 -2.12 3.85
CA VAL A 71 13.31 -1.12 4.36
C VAL A 71 14.38 -1.84 5.18
N ARG A 72 15.61 -1.86 4.67
CA ARG A 72 16.77 -2.45 5.34
C ARG A 72 17.98 -1.55 5.24
N ASP A 73 18.86 -1.71 6.22
CA ASP A 73 20.20 -1.15 6.16
C ASP A 73 21.04 -1.96 5.16
N ARG A 74 21.87 -1.28 4.37
CA ARG A 74 22.84 -1.87 3.44
C ARG A 74 24.17 -2.18 4.10
N ILE A 75 24.51 -1.46 5.18
CA ILE A 75 25.74 -1.65 5.95
C ILE A 75 25.41 -2.07 7.38
N HIS A 76 26.31 -2.85 8.00
CA HIS A 76 26.05 -3.47 9.30
C HIS A 76 26.14 -2.49 10.49
N ASN A 77 26.96 -1.45 10.37
CA ASN A 77 27.26 -0.50 11.44
C ASN A 77 26.38 0.75 11.45
N CYS A 78 25.21 0.74 10.80
CA CYS A 78 24.31 1.90 10.82
C CYS A 78 23.96 2.37 12.24
N HIS A 79 23.82 1.44 13.18
CA HIS A 79 23.51 1.75 14.57
C HIS A 79 24.60 2.60 15.27
N THR A 80 25.87 2.46 14.88
CA THR A 80 26.97 3.26 15.45
C THR A 80 27.02 4.68 14.90
N MET A 81 26.28 4.95 13.83
CA MET A 81 26.25 6.24 13.13
C MET A 81 24.86 6.87 13.19
N ILE A 82 24.02 6.47 14.16
CA ILE A 82 22.62 6.90 14.22
C ILE A 82 22.47 8.43 14.30
N ASP A 83 23.41 9.11 14.97
CA ASP A 83 23.43 10.56 15.09
C ASP A 83 23.68 11.27 13.74
N GLN A 84 24.28 10.55 12.78
CA GLN A 84 24.56 11.06 11.44
C GLN A 84 23.33 11.08 10.52
N CYS A 85 22.21 10.46 10.92
CA CYS A 85 20.99 10.45 10.12
C CYS A 85 20.44 11.86 9.83
N ASN A 86 20.73 12.84 10.71
CA ASN A 86 20.31 14.24 10.57
C ASN A 86 21.47 15.20 10.27
N SER A 87 22.71 14.70 10.16
CA SER A 87 23.88 15.51 9.82
C SER A 87 23.84 15.92 8.35
N GLU A 88 24.00 17.21 8.06
CA GLU A 88 23.99 17.74 6.68
C GLU A 88 25.06 17.06 5.81
N GLU A 89 26.25 16.83 6.36
CA GLU A 89 27.37 16.20 5.68
C GLU A 89 27.11 14.73 5.31
N PHE A 90 26.39 13.98 6.16
CA PHE A 90 26.22 12.53 6.00
C PHE A 90 24.81 12.10 5.57
N LYS A 91 23.85 13.03 5.49
CA LYS A 91 22.44 12.73 5.20
C LYS A 91 22.26 11.83 3.97
N ALA A 92 22.89 12.18 2.84
CA ALA A 92 22.79 11.41 1.61
C ALA A 92 23.38 9.99 1.75
N TYR A 93 24.45 9.83 2.51
CA TYR A 93 25.05 8.53 2.79
C TYR A 93 24.13 7.66 3.67
N MET A 94 23.57 8.26 4.71
CA MET A 94 22.68 7.60 5.67
C MET A 94 21.35 7.22 5.04
N GLU A 95 20.75 8.07 4.20
CA GLU A 95 19.54 7.75 3.43
C GLU A 95 19.76 6.61 2.42
N ARG A 96 20.97 6.46 1.90
CA ARG A 96 21.30 5.37 0.97
C ARG A 96 21.56 4.05 1.68
N ASN A 97 22.29 4.09 2.78
CA ASN A 97 22.87 2.90 3.41
C ASN A 97 22.19 2.49 4.72
N CYS A 98 21.52 3.40 5.40
CA CYS A 98 21.00 3.22 6.75
C CYS A 98 19.50 3.54 6.83
N LYS A 99 18.76 3.27 5.76
CA LYS A 99 17.32 3.58 5.64
C LYS A 99 16.53 3.13 6.85
N ARG A 100 16.69 1.88 7.27
CA ARG A 100 15.91 1.34 8.39
C ARG A 100 16.31 2.03 9.68
N THR A 101 17.61 2.18 9.93
CA THR A 101 18.12 2.83 11.14
C THR A 101 17.63 4.28 11.22
N CYS A 102 17.76 5.07 10.15
CA CYS A 102 17.33 6.47 10.16
C CYS A 102 15.81 6.64 10.18
N SER A 103 15.03 5.76 9.53
CA SER A 103 13.57 5.81 9.63
C SER A 103 13.05 5.53 11.03
N THR A 104 13.78 4.80 11.89
CA THR A 104 13.34 4.53 13.26
C THR A 104 13.41 5.75 14.18
N LEU A 105 14.21 6.76 13.85
CA LEU A 105 14.32 8.00 14.62
C LEU A 105 13.06 8.87 14.47
N THR A 106 12.50 8.93 13.26
CA THR A 106 11.30 9.73 12.98
C THR A 106 10.08 9.26 13.77
N THR A 107 10.00 7.97 14.13
CA THR A 107 8.85 7.42 14.89
C THR A 107 8.95 7.66 16.40
N LYS A 108 10.13 7.97 16.96
CA LYS A 108 10.33 8.09 18.42
C LYS A 108 10.30 9.53 18.96
N SER A 109 10.34 10.56 18.10
CA SER A 109 10.43 11.95 18.57
C SER A 109 9.14 12.55 19.14
N THR A 110 8.00 11.86 19.11
CA THR A 110 6.70 12.40 19.57
C THR A 110 6.40 12.11 21.06
N THR A 111 7.34 11.58 21.83
CA THR A 111 7.08 11.28 23.25
C THR A 111 8.30 11.53 24.12
N THR A 112 8.62 12.80 24.39
CA THR A 112 9.28 13.17 25.65
C THR A 112 8.79 14.53 26.09
N THR A 113 7.99 14.46 27.15
CA THR A 113 7.36 15.50 27.94
C THR A 113 8.35 16.54 28.46
N THR A 114 8.19 17.78 28.01
CA THR A 114 8.74 18.97 28.65
C THR A 114 8.03 19.19 29.98
N ILE A 115 8.69 18.82 31.07
CA ILE A 115 8.34 19.29 32.42
C ILE A 115 9.25 20.49 32.70
N SER A 116 8.70 21.68 32.49
CA SER A 116 9.08 22.92 33.18
C SER A 116 8.63 22.83 34.65
N PRO A 117 8.98 23.74 35.59
CA PRO A 117 9.89 24.89 35.53
C PRO A 117 10.81 25.05 36.77
N ASP A 118 11.89 25.83 36.70
CA ASP A 118 12.14 26.87 37.72
C ASP A 118 13.14 27.95 37.27
N THR A 119 12.60 29.16 37.11
CA THR A 119 13.11 30.47 37.52
C THR A 119 14.62 30.68 37.67
N THR A 120 15.20 31.61 36.89
CA THR A 120 15.68 32.93 37.37
C THR A 120 16.62 33.57 36.33
N GLY A 121 16.21 34.72 35.77
CA GLY A 121 17.11 35.88 35.61
C GLY A 121 17.48 36.35 34.20
N VAL A 122 16.86 37.49 33.81
CA VAL A 122 17.49 38.68 33.16
C VAL A 122 17.95 38.52 31.70
N GLU A 123 17.65 39.37 30.71
CA GLU A 123 16.76 40.52 30.44
C GLU A 123 16.94 40.81 28.93
N ASN A 124 15.86 41.20 28.24
CA ASN A 124 15.78 42.15 27.10
C ASN A 124 16.50 41.76 25.78
N ILE A 125 16.00 41.93 24.55
CA ILE A 125 15.34 43.05 23.85
C ILE A 125 14.75 42.41 22.55
N GLU A 126 13.44 42.33 22.34
CA GLU A 126 12.57 43.28 21.61
C GLU A 126 12.56 43.13 20.07
N SER A 127 11.32 43.02 19.54
CA SER A 127 10.86 43.38 18.18
C SER A 127 11.00 42.34 17.05
N SER A 128 10.06 42.13 16.13
CA SER A 128 8.59 42.21 16.01
C SER A 128 8.29 41.94 14.52
N GLY A 129 7.21 41.19 14.23
CA GLY A 129 6.45 41.23 12.98
C GLY A 129 6.91 40.30 11.84
N ILE A 130 6.13 39.46 11.14
CA ILE A 130 4.72 39.41 10.66
C ILE A 130 4.72 39.35 9.12
N ILE A 131 4.31 38.17 8.58
CA ILE A 131 3.49 37.85 7.36
C ILE A 131 3.94 38.45 5.99
N ASP A 132 3.72 37.96 4.77
CA ASP A 132 2.85 37.03 4.01
C ASP A 132 3.68 36.58 2.77
N GLY A 133 3.48 35.42 2.14
CA GLY A 133 2.57 35.31 0.98
C GLY A 133 3.34 35.03 -0.33
N ASP A 134 3.03 33.89 -0.94
CA ASP A 134 2.88 33.58 -2.38
C ASP A 134 3.99 33.95 -3.39
N ASP A 135 4.49 32.93 -4.13
CA ASP A 135 4.54 33.02 -5.61
C ASP A 135 4.86 31.65 -6.26
N GLU A 136 3.99 31.29 -7.21
CA GLU A 136 4.11 30.19 -8.16
C GLU A 136 5.26 30.46 -9.16
N ASN A 137 6.01 29.43 -9.57
CA ASN A 137 6.26 29.28 -11.02
C ASN A 137 6.58 27.84 -11.45
N LEU A 138 5.81 27.45 -12.44
CA LEU A 138 5.75 26.26 -13.26
C LEU A 138 6.90 26.25 -14.29
N THR A 139 7.58 25.12 -14.51
CA THR A 139 7.99 24.75 -15.89
C THR A 139 8.13 23.24 -16.05
N THR A 140 7.18 22.68 -16.80
CA THR A 140 7.11 21.34 -17.37
C THR A 140 8.20 21.12 -18.42
N THR A 141 8.82 19.95 -18.47
CA THR A 141 9.40 19.41 -19.73
C THR A 141 9.22 17.91 -19.79
N THR A 142 8.36 17.53 -20.73
CA THR A 142 8.02 16.19 -21.25
C THR A 142 9.16 15.63 -22.09
N ILE A 143 9.59 14.37 -21.89
CA ILE A 143 10.09 13.48 -22.97
C ILE A 143 9.69 12.01 -22.68
N GLU A 144 9.08 11.39 -23.69
CA GLU A 144 8.51 10.04 -23.85
C GLU A 144 9.54 8.87 -23.81
N PRO A 145 9.07 7.60 -23.77
CA PRO A 145 9.86 6.42 -23.40
C PRO A 145 10.50 5.68 -24.59
N GLU A 146 11.63 4.99 -24.32
CA GLU A 146 12.36 4.15 -25.27
C GLU A 146 12.02 2.64 -25.08
N PRO A 147 11.93 1.82 -26.15
CA PRO A 147 11.15 0.56 -26.18
C PRO A 147 11.91 -0.73 -25.81
N GLU A 148 11.13 -1.79 -25.57
CA GLU A 148 11.57 -3.15 -25.19
C GLU A 148 12.33 -3.93 -26.29
N PRO A 149 13.20 -4.90 -25.92
CA PRO A 149 14.00 -5.69 -26.85
C PRO A 149 13.22 -6.86 -27.50
N VAL A 150 13.40 -7.00 -28.81
CA VAL A 150 12.95 -8.14 -29.63
C VAL A 150 13.81 -9.37 -29.32
N ASN A 151 13.15 -10.47 -28.99
CA ASN A 151 13.74 -11.81 -28.90
C ASN A 151 13.40 -12.65 -30.14
N GLU A 152 14.44 -13.39 -30.53
CA GLU A 152 14.72 -14.20 -31.73
C GLU A 152 13.58 -15.05 -32.31
#